data_AF-A0A959GJ22-F1
#
_entry.id   AF-A0A959GJ22-F1
#
_cell.length_a   1.000
_cell.length_b   1.000
_cell.length_c   1.000
_cell.angle_alpha   90.00
_cell.angle_beta   90.00
_cell.angle_gamma   90.00
#
_symmetry.space_group_name_H-M   'P 1'
#
loop_
_entity.id
_entity.type
_entity.pdbx_description
1 polymer ?
#
loop_
_entity_poly.entity_id
_entity_poly.type
_entity_poly.pdbx_seq_one_letter_code
_entity_poly.pdbx_strand_id
1 'polypeptide(L)'
;MGLFHSTAEGTSQLARGFFTGLFVLAMVLVGLYLYQNKWEEIGQQLPIIYELTDTYQKGMEAVGGISAEAVRRFYELDESPDVFSKQEESAPERIGLRSTWDGEAILAKMEKAGFSKGRKRAARQFIDYIEANKEAALWEMYRHKVPASIKLAQALLESSAGRSRLAVKTNNHFGIKARLSAHARQKVKDKRYNDLRDEDFSFVDPAVGVFNFHDDHSYDRFESYRSIPDSYARHTQLLTRPCTPGQTGCYSWIWPTFPVGSDHDITEAARTFQRASGIAPGDFFKGQTTVPYYAACAAGLKMAGYATSKTYHQKLWYLIDTYELWRLDVALLKGMEE
;
A
#
# COMPACT_ATOMS: atom_id res chain seq x y z
N MET A 1 -70.41 -1.61 35.38
CA MET A 1 -68.99 -1.18 35.42
C MET A 1 -68.17 -2.25 34.74
N GLY A 2 -67.46 -1.94 33.66
CA GLY A 2 -66.61 -2.89 32.94
C GLY A 2 -67.10 -3.16 31.53
N LEU A 3 -66.57 -2.39 30.56
CA LEU A 3 -66.52 -2.73 29.12
C LEU A 3 -65.78 -1.65 28.29
N PHE A 4 -65.45 -0.48 28.86
CA PHE A 4 -64.76 0.60 28.13
C PHE A 4 -63.24 0.74 28.42
N HIS A 5 -62.62 -0.15 29.18
CA HIS A 5 -61.18 -0.05 29.49
C HIS A 5 -60.25 -0.93 28.61
N SER A 6 -60.80 -1.85 27.80
CA SER A 6 -59.97 -2.85 27.09
C SER A 6 -59.46 -2.39 25.71
N THR A 7 -60.14 -1.46 25.04
CA THR A 7 -59.81 -1.05 23.66
C THR A 7 -58.69 -0.02 23.55
N ALA A 8 -58.49 0.81 24.58
CA ALA A 8 -57.42 1.82 24.61
C ALA A 8 -56.03 1.21 24.84
N GLU A 9 -55.94 0.14 25.66
CA GLU A 9 -54.66 -0.55 25.89
C GLU A 9 -54.21 -1.32 24.65
N GLY A 10 -55.12 -2.03 23.97
CA GLY A 10 -54.79 -2.80 22.76
C GLY A 10 -54.32 -1.92 21.59
N THR A 11 -54.92 -0.74 21.40
CA THR A 11 -54.48 0.23 20.38
C THR A 11 -53.14 0.86 20.72
N SER A 12 -52.87 1.13 22.00
CA SER A 12 -51.57 1.64 22.46
C SER A 12 -50.43 0.62 22.31
N GLN A 13 -50.70 -0.66 22.52
CA GLN A 13 -49.73 -1.74 22.36
C GLN A 13 -49.41 -2.02 20.89
N LEU A 14 -50.44 -2.01 20.02
CA LEU A 14 -50.27 -2.10 18.57
C LEU A 14 -49.47 -0.92 18.01
N ALA A 15 -49.76 0.31 18.46
CA ALA A 15 -49.01 1.49 18.08
C ALA A 15 -47.55 1.41 18.55
N ARG A 16 -47.31 1.03 19.82
CA ARG A 16 -45.95 0.85 20.34
C ARG A 16 -45.17 -0.22 19.57
N GLY A 17 -45.80 -1.36 19.25
CA GLY A 17 -45.19 -2.42 18.44
C GLY A 17 -44.86 -1.99 17.02
N PHE A 18 -45.72 -1.17 16.41
CA PHE A 18 -45.49 -0.59 15.09
C PHE A 18 -44.30 0.39 15.10
N PHE A 19 -44.24 1.29 16.09
CA PHE A 19 -43.14 2.26 16.21
C PHE A 19 -41.81 1.62 16.58
N THR A 20 -41.79 0.60 17.45
CA THR A 20 -40.56 -0.17 17.74
C THR A 20 -40.09 -0.95 16.51
N GLY A 21 -41.01 -1.56 15.75
CA GLY A 21 -40.68 -2.20 14.47
C GLY A 21 -40.08 -1.24 13.45
N LEU A 22 -40.67 -0.04 13.30
CA LEU A 22 -40.16 1.00 12.41
C LEU A 22 -38.77 1.52 12.85
N PHE A 23 -38.56 1.65 14.16
CA PHE A 23 -37.28 2.08 14.74
C PHE A 23 -36.17 1.04 14.51
N VAL A 24 -36.45 -0.25 14.74
CA VAL A 24 -35.49 -1.33 14.46
C VAL A 24 -35.18 -1.40 12.96
N LEU A 25 -36.19 -1.28 12.09
CA LEU A 25 -35.97 -1.24 10.65
C LEU A 25 -35.13 -0.03 10.22
N ALA A 26 -35.39 1.16 10.79
CA ALA A 26 -34.58 2.35 10.53
C ALA A 26 -33.13 2.17 11.00
N MET A 27 -32.90 1.55 12.16
CA MET A 27 -31.56 1.23 12.65
C MET A 27 -30.83 0.22 11.76
N VAL A 28 -31.54 -0.77 11.22
CA VAL A 28 -30.98 -1.73 10.25
C VAL A 28 -30.65 -1.04 8.93
N LEU A 29 -31.54 -0.19 8.41
CA LEU A 29 -31.32 0.57 7.17
C LEU A 29 -30.20 1.59 7.31
N VAL A 30 -30.12 2.31 8.44
CA VAL A 30 -29.01 3.20 8.77
C VAL A 30 -27.71 2.41 8.95
N GLY A 31 -27.77 1.26 9.61
CA GLY A 31 -26.62 0.35 9.76
C GLY A 31 -26.11 -0.16 8.40
N LEU A 32 -27.02 -0.56 7.50
CA LEU A 32 -26.72 -0.96 6.14
C LEU A 32 -26.19 0.21 5.30
N TYR A 33 -26.78 1.39 5.40
CA TYR A 33 -26.32 2.61 4.73
C TYR A 33 -24.92 3.04 5.19
N LEU A 34 -24.66 3.04 6.50
CA LEU A 34 -23.34 3.33 7.06
C LEU A 34 -22.32 2.25 6.69
N TYR A 35 -22.72 0.97 6.68
CA TYR A 35 -21.88 -0.12 6.20
C TYR A 35 -21.53 0.11 4.73
N GLN A 36 -22.53 0.23 3.86
CA GLN A 36 -22.37 0.44 2.42
C GLN A 36 -21.50 1.68 2.11
N ASN A 37 -21.73 2.82 2.77
CA ASN A 37 -20.94 4.03 2.56
C ASN A 37 -19.49 3.93 3.08
N LYS A 38 -19.22 3.16 4.14
CA LYS A 38 -17.85 2.92 4.62
C LYS A 38 -17.05 2.03 3.67
N TRP A 39 -17.74 1.20 2.88
CA TRP A 39 -17.14 0.32 1.86
C TRP A 39 -17.03 0.99 0.48
N GLU A 40 -17.87 1.99 0.18
CA GLU A 40 -17.79 2.80 -1.05
C GLU A 40 -16.48 3.60 -1.18
N GLU A 41 -15.82 3.93 -0.06
CA GLU A 41 -14.61 4.75 -0.03
C GLU A 41 -13.37 4.06 -0.65
N ILE A 42 -13.25 2.73 -0.47
CA ILE A 42 -12.20 1.95 -1.15
C ILE A 42 -12.64 1.63 -2.57
N GLY A 43 -13.92 1.23 -2.71
CA GLY A 43 -14.67 0.75 -3.88
C GLY A 43 -14.66 1.65 -5.13
N GLN A 44 -14.84 2.94 -4.90
CA GLN A 44 -15.14 3.90 -5.97
C GLN A 44 -13.90 4.59 -6.54
N GLN A 45 -12.76 4.54 -5.84
CA GLN A 45 -11.58 5.35 -6.19
C GLN A 45 -10.45 4.58 -6.88
N LEU A 46 -10.40 3.25 -6.75
CA LEU A 46 -9.33 2.42 -7.31
C LEU A 46 -9.88 1.37 -8.28
N PRO A 47 -9.18 1.09 -9.40
CA PRO A 47 -9.52 -0.02 -10.29
C PRO A 47 -9.04 -1.37 -9.70
N ILE A 48 -9.62 -1.81 -8.58
CA ILE A 48 -9.27 -3.07 -7.90
C ILE A 48 -10.47 -4.02 -7.71
N ILE A 49 -10.18 -5.30 -7.50
CA ILE A 49 -11.13 -6.31 -7.01
C ILE A 49 -11.06 -6.31 -5.48
N TYR A 50 -12.19 -6.09 -4.80
CA TYR A 50 -12.26 -5.73 -3.37
C TYR A 50 -12.39 -6.93 -2.42
N GLU A 51 -11.69 -8.01 -2.70
CA GLU A 51 -11.75 -9.23 -1.90
C GLU A 51 -10.35 -9.83 -1.77
N LEU A 52 -10.07 -10.49 -0.65
CA LEU A 52 -8.92 -11.39 -0.56
C LEU A 52 -9.25 -12.55 -1.50
N THR A 53 -8.66 -12.54 -2.69
CA THR A 53 -8.85 -13.63 -3.63
C THR A 53 -7.73 -14.64 -3.47
N ASP A 54 -7.99 -15.90 -3.83
CA ASP A 54 -6.95 -16.93 -3.87
C ASP A 54 -6.02 -16.77 -5.09
N THR A 55 -6.05 -15.64 -5.82
CA THR A 55 -5.30 -15.47 -7.08
C THR A 55 -3.80 -15.63 -6.85
N TYR A 56 -3.27 -15.01 -5.79
CA TYR A 56 -1.88 -15.24 -5.38
C TYR A 56 -1.58 -16.72 -5.10
N GLN A 57 -2.35 -17.38 -4.24
CA GLN A 57 -2.09 -18.77 -3.83
C GLN A 57 -2.20 -19.74 -5.02
N LYS A 58 -3.30 -19.68 -5.78
CA LYS A 58 -3.50 -20.49 -6.99
C LYS A 58 -2.46 -20.18 -8.06
N GLY A 59 -2.05 -18.92 -8.17
CA GLY A 59 -1.01 -18.48 -9.07
C GLY A 59 0.34 -19.09 -8.73
N MET A 60 0.72 -19.07 -7.45
CA MET A 60 1.92 -19.72 -6.92
C MET A 60 1.91 -21.22 -7.17
N GLU A 61 0.81 -21.92 -6.91
CA GLU A 61 0.66 -23.34 -7.23
C GLU A 61 0.84 -23.62 -8.73
N ALA A 62 0.20 -22.83 -9.60
CA ALA A 62 0.26 -23.01 -11.05
C ALA A 62 1.64 -22.77 -11.65
N VAL A 63 2.43 -21.85 -11.07
CA VAL A 63 3.81 -21.61 -11.51
C VAL A 63 4.82 -22.53 -10.80
N GLY A 64 4.39 -23.46 -9.93
CA GLY A 64 5.29 -24.36 -9.21
C GLY A 64 6.01 -23.73 -8.01
N GLY A 65 5.53 -22.58 -7.53
CA GLY A 65 6.04 -21.89 -6.36
C GLY A 65 7.40 -21.22 -6.56
N ILE A 66 8.02 -20.86 -5.43
CA ILE A 66 9.42 -20.41 -5.35
C ILE A 66 10.17 -21.48 -4.55
N SER A 67 11.31 -21.95 -5.03
CA SER A 67 12.10 -22.95 -4.31
C SER A 67 12.76 -22.33 -3.07
N ALA A 68 13.00 -23.14 -2.03
CA ALA A 68 13.73 -22.69 -0.85
C ALA A 68 15.15 -22.19 -1.22
N GLU A 69 15.75 -22.75 -2.27
CA GLU A 69 17.03 -22.33 -2.80
C GLU A 69 16.97 -20.93 -3.42
N ALA A 70 15.95 -20.66 -4.25
CA ALA A 70 15.75 -19.34 -4.84
C ALA A 70 15.57 -18.26 -3.77
N VAL A 71 14.77 -18.56 -2.73
CA VAL A 71 14.61 -17.67 -1.57
C VAL A 71 15.95 -17.43 -0.87
N ARG A 72 16.68 -18.51 -0.55
CA ARG A 72 17.98 -18.43 0.14
C ARG A 72 18.98 -17.58 -0.65
N ARG A 73 19.18 -17.90 -1.94
CA ARG A 73 20.11 -17.18 -2.82
C ARG A 73 19.75 -15.70 -2.94
N PHE A 74 18.46 -15.37 -2.99
CA PHE A 74 18.03 -13.98 -3.01
C PHE A 74 18.49 -13.18 -1.78
N TYR A 75 18.39 -13.76 -0.58
CA TYR A 75 18.78 -13.11 0.67
C TYR A 75 20.28 -13.20 0.98
N GLU A 76 20.99 -14.23 0.49
CA GLU A 76 22.43 -14.44 0.71
C GLU A 76 23.35 -13.67 -0.26
N LEU A 77 22.79 -13.04 -1.29
CA LEU A 77 23.58 -12.20 -2.20
C LEU A 77 24.14 -10.98 -1.46
N ASP A 78 25.43 -11.05 -1.13
CA ASP A 78 26.25 -9.94 -0.65
C ASP A 78 26.44 -8.92 -1.78
N GLU A 79 25.70 -7.81 -1.72
CA GLU A 79 26.02 -6.64 -2.54
C GLU A 79 27.07 -5.79 -1.81
N SER A 80 28.34 -5.99 -2.15
CA SER A 80 29.35 -4.97 -1.87
C SER A 80 28.99 -3.70 -2.68
N PRO A 81 28.79 -2.53 -2.05
CA PRO A 81 28.34 -1.32 -2.73
C PRO A 81 29.32 -0.79 -3.79
N ASP A 82 30.56 -1.28 -3.83
CA ASP A 82 31.62 -0.81 -4.75
C ASP A 82 31.66 -1.50 -6.13
N VAL A 83 30.85 -2.53 -6.40
CA VAL A 83 30.97 -3.32 -7.63
C VAL A 83 30.18 -2.73 -8.82
N PHE A 84 29.19 -1.87 -8.58
CA PHE A 84 28.34 -1.34 -9.65
C PHE A 84 28.90 -0.03 -10.22
N SER A 85 30.02 -0.16 -10.93
CA SER A 85 30.53 0.89 -11.82
C SER A 85 29.56 1.13 -13.00
N LYS A 86 29.63 2.33 -13.61
CA LYS A 86 28.69 2.92 -14.60
C LYS A 86 28.51 2.17 -15.95
N GLN A 87 28.82 0.89 -16.06
CA GLN A 87 28.66 0.12 -17.29
C GLN A 87 28.08 -1.27 -16.98
N GLU A 88 26.80 -1.37 -16.66
CA GLU A 88 26.13 -2.67 -16.69
C GLU A 88 24.70 -2.53 -17.20
N GLU A 89 24.34 -3.39 -18.17
CA GLU A 89 22.95 -3.76 -18.47
C GLU A 89 22.21 -4.02 -17.15
N SER A 90 20.93 -3.63 -17.11
CA SER A 90 20.13 -3.74 -15.89
C SER A 90 20.18 -5.20 -15.39
N ALA A 91 20.39 -5.43 -14.09
CA ALA A 91 20.46 -6.81 -13.54
C ALA A 91 19.25 -7.66 -13.96
N PRO A 92 18.03 -7.12 -14.05
CA PRO A 92 16.90 -7.83 -14.64
C PRO A 92 17.17 -8.41 -16.04
N GLU A 93 17.85 -7.67 -16.93
CA GLU A 93 18.22 -8.15 -18.26
C GLU A 93 19.28 -9.25 -18.20
N ARG A 94 20.31 -9.08 -17.34
CA ARG A 94 21.36 -10.10 -17.16
C ARG A 94 20.85 -11.40 -16.55
N ILE A 95 19.83 -11.31 -15.70
CA ILE A 95 19.13 -12.46 -15.10
C ILE A 95 18.18 -13.13 -16.13
N GLY A 96 18.06 -12.59 -17.35
CA GLY A 96 17.22 -13.20 -18.40
C GLY A 96 15.76 -13.26 -17.99
N LEU A 97 15.28 -12.26 -17.25
CA LEU A 97 13.99 -12.26 -16.57
C LEU A 97 12.80 -12.57 -17.51
N ARG A 98 12.26 -13.78 -17.44
CA ARG A 98 11.03 -14.17 -18.13
C ARG A 98 9.84 -14.04 -17.20
N SER A 99 9.23 -12.85 -17.16
CA SER A 99 8.02 -12.64 -16.37
C SER A 99 6.78 -13.19 -17.07
N THR A 100 5.90 -13.83 -16.28
CA THR A 100 4.54 -14.20 -16.72
C THR A 100 3.52 -13.08 -16.48
N TRP A 101 3.98 -11.91 -16.01
CA TRP A 101 3.12 -10.76 -15.84
C TRP A 101 2.67 -10.22 -17.20
N ASP A 102 1.35 -10.09 -17.40
CA ASP A 102 0.74 -9.64 -18.65
C ASP A 102 -0.42 -8.68 -18.33
N GLY A 103 -0.19 -7.39 -18.62
CA GLY A 103 -1.17 -6.34 -18.41
C GLY A 103 -2.46 -6.52 -19.22
N GLU A 104 -2.38 -7.01 -20.46
CA GLU A 104 -3.58 -7.19 -21.29
C GLU A 104 -4.41 -8.38 -20.81
N ALA A 105 -3.77 -9.45 -20.31
CA ALA A 105 -4.47 -10.54 -19.64
C ALA A 105 -5.20 -10.07 -18.37
N ILE A 106 -4.58 -9.17 -17.59
CA ILE A 106 -5.20 -8.55 -16.42
C ILE A 106 -6.42 -7.69 -16.81
N LEU A 107 -6.33 -6.90 -17.89
CA LEU A 107 -7.49 -6.13 -18.39
C LEU A 107 -8.62 -7.05 -18.84
N ALA A 108 -8.31 -8.15 -19.52
CA ALA A 108 -9.30 -9.14 -19.92
C ALA A 108 -9.99 -9.77 -18.70
N LYS A 109 -9.27 -10.01 -17.59
CA LYS A 109 -9.86 -10.44 -16.32
C LYS A 109 -10.83 -9.40 -15.76
N MET A 110 -10.46 -8.13 -15.75
CA MET A 110 -11.32 -7.05 -15.25
C MET A 110 -12.57 -6.87 -16.11
N GLU A 111 -12.47 -7.07 -17.42
CA GLU A 111 -13.63 -7.09 -18.31
C GLU A 111 -14.59 -8.24 -17.97
N LYS A 112 -14.06 -9.45 -17.76
CA LYS A 112 -14.86 -10.61 -17.30
C LYS A 112 -15.48 -10.35 -15.92
N ALA A 113 -14.81 -9.59 -15.06
CA ALA A 113 -15.33 -9.17 -13.76
C ALA A 113 -16.36 -8.02 -13.84
N GLY A 114 -16.77 -7.59 -15.04
CA GLY A 114 -17.85 -6.62 -15.22
C GLY A 114 -17.45 -5.16 -14.94
N PHE A 115 -16.17 -4.80 -15.04
CA PHE A 115 -15.74 -3.42 -14.80
C PHE A 115 -16.38 -2.45 -15.82
N SER A 116 -16.89 -1.32 -15.30
CA SER A 116 -17.41 -0.23 -16.14
C SER A 116 -16.34 0.37 -17.05
N LYS A 117 -16.74 1.06 -18.13
CA LYS A 117 -15.82 1.72 -19.07
C LYS A 117 -14.83 2.65 -18.35
N GLY A 118 -15.30 3.41 -17.35
CA GLY A 118 -14.47 4.30 -16.55
C GLY A 118 -13.43 3.54 -15.71
N ARG A 119 -13.84 2.44 -15.06
CA ARG A 119 -12.94 1.57 -14.28
C ARG A 119 -11.91 0.89 -15.18
N LYS A 120 -12.31 0.41 -16.36
CA LYS A 120 -11.37 -0.16 -17.35
C LYS A 120 -10.34 0.85 -17.83
N ARG A 121 -10.74 2.11 -18.05
CA ARG A 121 -9.80 3.19 -18.39
C ARG A 121 -8.81 3.46 -17.26
N ALA A 122 -9.28 3.50 -16.01
CA ALA A 122 -8.41 3.67 -14.85
C ALA A 122 -7.45 2.48 -14.69
N ALA A 123 -7.92 1.25 -14.90
CA ALA A 123 -7.08 0.05 -14.86
C ALA A 123 -5.97 0.08 -15.92
N ARG A 124 -6.30 0.50 -17.15
CA ARG A 124 -5.31 0.66 -18.22
C ARG A 124 -4.22 1.65 -17.81
N GLN A 125 -4.57 2.77 -17.18
CA GLN A 125 -3.59 3.72 -16.65
C GLN A 125 -2.67 3.10 -15.58
N PHE A 126 -3.18 2.20 -14.75
CA PHE A 126 -2.38 1.51 -13.74
C PHE A 126 -1.41 0.52 -14.42
N ILE A 127 -1.88 -0.21 -15.44
CA ILE A 127 -1.04 -1.12 -16.23
C ILE A 127 0.05 -0.37 -17.00
N ASP A 128 -0.29 0.73 -17.68
CA ASP A 128 0.68 1.56 -18.40
C ASP A 128 1.77 2.07 -17.44
N TYR A 129 1.38 2.44 -16.23
CA TYR A 129 2.30 2.85 -15.17
C TYR A 129 3.20 1.69 -14.71
N ILE A 130 2.64 0.50 -14.48
CA ILE A 130 3.39 -0.69 -14.08
C ILE A 130 4.41 -1.05 -15.16
N GLU A 131 3.99 -1.09 -16.43
CA GLU A 131 4.87 -1.42 -17.56
C GLU A 131 6.06 -0.46 -17.63
N ALA A 132 5.80 0.85 -17.48
CA ALA A 132 6.84 1.86 -17.55
C ALA A 132 7.82 1.87 -16.37
N ASN A 133 7.46 1.27 -15.22
CA ASN A 133 8.24 1.39 -13.97
C ASN A 133 8.62 0.06 -13.32
N LYS A 134 8.20 -1.08 -13.88
CA LYS A 134 8.49 -2.42 -13.31
C LYS A 134 9.98 -2.70 -13.21
N GLU A 135 10.79 -2.25 -14.16
CA GLU A 135 12.24 -2.45 -14.15
C GLU A 135 12.91 -1.73 -12.98
N ALA A 136 12.54 -0.47 -12.72
CA ALA A 136 13.03 0.25 -11.55
C ALA A 136 12.63 -0.46 -10.24
N ALA A 137 11.40 -0.98 -10.16
CA ALA A 137 10.96 -1.74 -8.99
C ALA A 137 11.73 -3.05 -8.79
N LEU A 138 11.96 -3.80 -9.88
CA LEU A 138 12.72 -5.05 -9.89
C LEU A 138 14.18 -4.84 -9.53
N TRP A 139 14.80 -3.77 -10.04
CA TRP A 139 16.16 -3.39 -9.69
C TRP A 139 16.28 -3.08 -8.19
N GLU A 140 15.35 -2.31 -7.63
CA GLU A 140 15.33 -2.05 -6.19
C GLU A 140 15.09 -3.33 -5.35
N MET A 141 14.23 -4.24 -5.83
CA MET A 141 14.02 -5.53 -5.19
C MET A 141 15.29 -6.38 -5.18
N TYR A 142 15.97 -6.46 -6.32
CA TYR A 142 17.22 -7.18 -6.46
C TYR A 142 18.26 -6.70 -5.44
N ARG A 143 18.44 -5.38 -5.32
CA ARG A 143 19.49 -4.79 -4.47
C ARG A 143 19.18 -4.78 -2.99
N HIS A 144 17.93 -4.45 -2.65
CA HIS A 144 17.58 -4.09 -1.28
C HIS A 144 16.52 -5.00 -0.65
N LYS A 145 16.10 -6.03 -1.40
CA LYS A 145 15.19 -7.09 -0.94
C LYS A 145 13.79 -6.61 -0.53
N VAL A 146 13.42 -5.38 -0.91
CA VAL A 146 12.04 -4.86 -0.79
C VAL A 146 11.27 -5.30 -2.04
N PRO A 147 10.14 -6.02 -1.93
CA PRO A 147 9.43 -6.56 -3.09
C PRO A 147 9.05 -5.50 -4.14
N ALA A 148 9.23 -5.82 -5.42
CA ALA A 148 8.84 -4.93 -6.51
C ALA A 148 7.33 -4.73 -6.51
N SER A 149 6.55 -5.77 -6.17
CA SER A 149 5.10 -5.68 -5.99
C SER A 149 4.66 -4.66 -4.95
N ILE A 150 5.28 -4.65 -3.77
CA ILE A 150 5.01 -3.68 -2.70
C ILE A 150 5.33 -2.27 -3.21
N LYS A 151 6.50 -2.09 -3.83
CA LYS A 151 6.95 -0.79 -4.32
C LYS A 151 6.02 -0.24 -5.41
N LEU A 152 5.62 -1.06 -6.38
CA LEU A 152 4.69 -0.68 -7.44
C LEU A 152 3.30 -0.37 -6.87
N ALA A 153 2.78 -1.17 -5.95
CA ALA A 153 1.47 -0.92 -5.34
C ALA A 153 1.46 0.42 -4.56
N GLN A 154 2.54 0.71 -3.81
CA GLN A 154 2.69 2.00 -3.14
C GLN A 154 2.77 3.13 -4.16
N ALA A 155 3.61 3.01 -5.19
CA ALA A 155 3.75 4.06 -6.19
C ALA A 155 2.43 4.34 -6.92
N LEU A 156 1.67 3.31 -7.30
CA LEU A 156 0.33 3.46 -7.91
C LEU A 156 -0.61 4.25 -7.01
N LEU A 157 -0.65 3.91 -5.72
CA LEU A 157 -1.53 4.53 -4.73
C LEU A 157 -1.14 5.98 -4.44
N GLU A 158 0.13 6.23 -4.13
CA GLU A 158 0.63 7.55 -3.70
C GLU A 158 0.70 8.57 -4.85
N SER A 159 0.97 8.11 -6.09
CA SER A 159 1.11 8.99 -7.25
C SER A 159 -0.15 9.07 -8.13
N SER A 160 -1.23 8.34 -7.79
CA SER A 160 -2.39 8.15 -8.68
C SER A 160 -1.99 7.60 -10.06
N ALA A 161 -1.09 6.60 -10.07
CA ALA A 161 -0.41 6.09 -11.26
C ALA A 161 0.29 7.20 -12.06
N GLY A 162 1.13 7.99 -11.39
CA GLY A 162 1.98 9.03 -11.97
C GLY A 162 1.28 10.35 -12.32
N ARG A 163 -0.02 10.48 -12.03
CA ARG A 163 -0.84 11.63 -12.46
C ARG A 163 -1.04 12.69 -11.37
N SER A 164 -0.63 12.42 -10.13
CA SER A 164 -0.72 13.42 -9.07
C SER A 164 0.13 14.64 -9.41
N ARG A 165 -0.31 15.83 -8.98
CA ARG A 165 0.43 17.07 -9.24
C ARG A 165 1.86 16.99 -8.71
N LEU A 166 2.07 16.36 -7.55
CA LEU A 166 3.40 16.15 -6.98
C LEU A 166 4.25 15.28 -7.91
N ALA A 167 3.77 14.09 -8.28
CA ALA A 167 4.50 13.17 -9.15
C ALA A 167 4.89 13.83 -10.49
N VAL A 168 3.94 14.49 -11.16
CA VAL A 168 4.18 15.16 -12.45
C VAL A 168 5.18 16.30 -12.35
N LYS A 169 5.20 17.04 -11.23
CA LYS A 169 6.06 18.22 -11.08
C LYS A 169 7.46 17.90 -10.57
N THR A 170 7.63 16.81 -9.83
CA THR A 170 8.85 16.57 -9.06
C THR A 170 9.41 15.17 -9.21
N ASN A 171 8.76 14.30 -9.99
CA ASN A 171 9.05 12.86 -10.02
C ASN A 171 8.96 12.19 -8.63
N ASN A 172 8.30 12.80 -7.65
CA ASN A 172 8.10 12.19 -6.32
C ASN A 172 6.83 11.33 -6.32
N HIS A 173 7.00 10.04 -6.60
CA HIS A 173 5.89 9.09 -6.75
C HIS A 173 5.43 8.46 -5.42
N PHE A 174 6.11 8.78 -4.31
CA PHE A 174 5.87 8.18 -3.00
C PHE A 174 5.49 9.19 -1.92
N GLY A 175 5.34 10.48 -2.27
CA GLY A 175 4.97 11.52 -1.32
C GLY A 175 6.03 11.77 -0.23
N ILE A 176 7.31 11.56 -0.52
CA ILE A 176 8.37 11.69 0.50
C ILE A 176 8.55 13.17 0.86
N LYS A 177 8.25 13.52 2.11
CA LYS A 177 8.45 14.88 2.66
C LYS A 177 9.92 15.16 2.95
N ALA A 178 10.35 16.38 2.67
CA ALA A 178 11.63 16.92 3.14
C ALA A 178 11.54 17.26 4.63
N ARG A 179 12.66 17.18 5.34
CA ARG A 179 12.71 17.36 6.79
C ARG A 179 13.02 18.81 7.15
N LEU A 180 12.28 19.36 8.11
CA LEU A 180 12.61 20.65 8.71
C LEU A 180 13.96 20.61 9.43
N SER A 181 14.81 21.59 9.14
CA SER A 181 16.00 21.89 9.92
C SER A 181 15.64 22.29 11.36
N ALA A 182 16.60 22.25 12.29
CA ALA A 182 16.36 22.67 13.67
C ALA A 182 15.87 24.12 13.76
N HIS A 183 16.46 25.02 12.98
CA HIS A 183 16.06 26.42 12.89
C HIS A 183 14.63 26.57 12.31
N ALA A 184 14.30 25.80 11.29
CA ALA A 184 12.97 25.81 10.68
C ALA A 184 11.86 25.36 11.64
N ARG A 185 12.14 24.36 12.49
CA ARG A 185 11.19 23.89 13.52
C ARG A 185 10.83 24.99 14.50
N GLN A 186 11.78 25.86 14.84
CA GLN A 186 11.51 27.01 15.70
C GLN A 186 10.58 28.01 15.00
N LYS A 187 10.80 28.31 13.72
CA LYS A 187 9.87 29.15 12.92
C LYS A 187 8.45 28.57 12.90
N VAL A 188 8.31 27.26 12.71
CA VAL A 188 7.01 26.58 12.76
C VAL A 188 6.35 26.73 14.13
N LYS A 189 7.10 26.52 15.22
CA LYS A 189 6.59 26.69 16.60
C LYS A 189 6.10 28.12 16.86
N ASP A 190 6.79 29.11 16.30
CA ASP A 190 6.43 30.52 16.41
C ASP A 190 5.36 30.96 15.39
N LYS A 191 4.80 30.02 14.61
CA LYS A 191 3.80 30.25 13.55
C LYS A 191 4.29 31.20 12.43
N ARG A 192 5.60 31.28 12.23
CA ARG A 192 6.26 32.12 11.21
C ARG A 192 6.39 31.37 9.88
N TYR A 193 5.27 30.85 9.36
CA TYR A 193 5.28 29.99 8.17
C TYR A 193 5.75 30.70 6.89
N ASN A 194 5.45 32.00 6.77
CA ASN A 194 5.86 32.82 5.62
C ASN A 194 7.38 33.06 5.58
N ASP A 195 8.09 32.78 6.67
CA ASP A 195 9.55 32.95 6.77
C ASP A 195 10.30 31.66 6.40
N LEU A 196 9.59 30.58 6.07
CA LEU A 196 10.18 29.32 5.66
C LEU A 196 10.59 29.38 4.18
N ARG A 197 11.86 29.06 3.92
CA ARG A 197 12.45 28.98 2.59
C ARG A 197 12.91 27.56 2.29
N ASP A 198 13.23 27.25 1.04
CA ASP A 198 13.62 25.89 0.66
C ASP A 198 14.89 25.41 1.37
N GLU A 199 15.82 26.34 1.68
CA GLU A 199 17.01 26.13 2.52
C GLU A 199 16.70 25.68 3.96
N ASP A 200 15.47 25.89 4.45
CA ASP A 200 15.03 25.43 5.76
C ASP A 200 14.70 23.92 5.77
N PHE A 201 14.72 23.25 4.61
CA PHE A 201 14.34 21.85 4.45
C PHE A 201 15.50 21.02 3.90
N SER A 202 15.85 19.96 4.62
CA SER A 202 16.84 18.98 4.20
C SER A 202 16.17 17.80 3.49
N PHE A 203 16.80 17.33 2.41
CA PHE A 203 16.47 16.12 1.67
C PHE A 203 17.70 15.21 1.59
N VAL A 204 17.50 13.97 1.15
CA VAL A 204 18.56 12.96 1.04
C VAL A 204 18.72 12.54 -0.41
N ASP A 205 19.97 12.38 -0.87
CA ASP A 205 20.30 11.83 -2.20
C ASP A 205 19.51 10.52 -2.44
N PRO A 206 18.91 10.30 -3.63
CA PRO A 206 19.04 11.02 -4.90
C PRO A 206 18.12 12.24 -5.08
N ALA A 207 17.44 12.72 -4.04
CA ALA A 207 16.67 13.96 -4.16
C ALA A 207 17.60 15.13 -4.52
N VAL A 208 17.13 16.02 -5.40
CA VAL A 208 17.89 17.16 -5.93
C VAL A 208 17.31 18.51 -5.53
N GLY A 209 16.23 18.50 -4.75
CA GLY A 209 15.58 19.72 -4.28
C GLY A 209 14.30 19.43 -3.52
N VAL A 210 13.58 20.51 -3.24
CA VAL A 210 12.28 20.46 -2.58
C VAL A 210 11.22 21.19 -3.39
N PHE A 211 9.98 20.85 -3.15
CA PHE A 211 8.82 21.47 -3.77
C PHE A 211 7.77 21.78 -2.71
N ASN A 212 7.27 23.02 -2.70
CA ASN A 212 6.14 23.41 -1.86
C ASN A 212 4.87 22.75 -2.40
N PHE A 213 4.31 21.87 -1.58
CA PHE A 213 3.04 21.23 -1.85
C PHE A 213 2.30 21.06 -0.53
N HIS A 214 1.03 21.46 -0.51
CA HIS A 214 0.20 21.37 0.68
C HIS A 214 -0.26 19.94 0.89
N ASP A 215 -0.05 19.44 2.11
CA ASP A 215 -0.59 18.15 2.57
C ASP A 215 -1.24 18.32 3.94
N ASP A 216 -0.49 18.14 5.04
CA ASP A 216 -1.01 18.39 6.39
C ASP A 216 -0.89 19.87 6.74
N HIS A 217 0.18 20.51 6.26
CA HIS A 217 0.49 21.90 6.53
C HIS A 217 0.76 22.66 5.22
N SER A 218 0.45 23.97 5.20
CA SER A 218 0.71 24.83 4.03
C SER A 218 2.20 25.05 3.77
N TYR A 219 3.05 24.78 4.77
CA TYR A 219 4.50 24.89 4.67
C TYR A 219 5.19 23.58 4.30
N ASP A 220 4.47 22.48 4.10
CA ASP A 220 5.08 21.20 3.77
C ASP A 220 5.96 21.32 2.51
N ARG A 221 7.09 20.61 2.55
CA ARG A 221 8.00 20.48 1.41
C ARG A 221 8.16 19.01 1.12
N PHE A 222 8.15 18.68 -0.16
CA PHE A 222 8.35 17.34 -0.66
C PHE A 222 9.66 17.26 -1.43
N GLU A 223 10.35 16.13 -1.30
CA GLU A 223 11.57 15.87 -2.07
C GLU A 223 11.24 15.89 -3.58
N SER A 224 12.20 16.33 -4.40
CA SER A 224 12.12 16.37 -5.86
C SER A 224 13.29 15.62 -6.48
N TYR A 225 13.05 14.96 -7.61
CA TYR A 225 13.99 14.02 -8.23
C TYR A 225 14.17 14.30 -9.72
N ARG A 226 15.33 13.90 -10.28
CA ARG A 226 15.61 14.04 -11.71
C ARG A 226 14.79 13.06 -12.55
N SER A 227 14.54 11.87 -12.02
CA SER A 227 13.82 10.81 -12.71
C SER A 227 12.90 10.03 -11.76
N ILE A 228 11.98 9.24 -12.33
CA ILE A 228 11.11 8.35 -11.53
C ILE A 228 11.95 7.28 -10.81
N PRO A 229 12.93 6.60 -11.45
CA PRO A 229 13.80 5.64 -10.76
C PRO A 229 14.51 6.21 -9.52
N ASP A 230 14.94 7.48 -9.53
CA ASP A 230 15.54 8.12 -8.35
C ASP A 230 14.56 8.13 -7.15
N SER A 231 13.28 8.38 -7.41
CA SER A 231 12.26 8.33 -6.35
C SER A 231 12.03 6.91 -5.82
N TYR A 232 12.16 5.89 -6.68
CA TYR A 232 12.10 4.47 -6.28
C TYR A 232 13.28 4.11 -5.36
N ALA A 233 14.49 4.51 -5.75
CA ALA A 233 15.70 4.33 -4.94
C ALA A 233 15.58 5.04 -3.59
N ARG A 234 15.15 6.30 -3.58
CA ARG A 234 14.96 7.06 -2.35
C ARG A 234 13.91 6.44 -1.42
N HIS A 235 12.82 5.93 -1.99
CA HIS A 235 11.79 5.22 -1.25
C HIS A 235 12.33 3.91 -0.65
N THR A 236 13.18 3.17 -1.37
CA THR A 236 13.85 2.00 -0.80
C THR A 236 14.70 2.34 0.41
N GLN A 237 15.52 3.39 0.33
CA GLN A 237 16.30 3.84 1.49
C GLN A 237 15.41 4.14 2.70
N LEU A 238 14.22 4.74 2.49
CA LEU A 238 13.27 4.97 3.57
C LEU A 238 12.80 3.67 4.21
N LEU A 239 12.52 2.66 3.38
CA LEU A 239 11.99 1.36 3.81
C LEU A 239 13.05 0.45 4.45
N THR A 240 14.33 0.64 4.14
CA THR A 240 15.43 -0.22 4.61
C THR A 240 16.35 0.44 5.62
N ARG A 241 16.20 1.75 5.89
CA ARG A 241 17.02 2.46 6.88
C ARG A 241 17.01 1.75 8.24
N PRO A 242 18.17 1.56 8.89
CA PRO A 242 18.22 1.05 10.25
C PRO A 242 17.36 1.89 11.21
N CYS A 243 16.62 1.21 12.08
CA CYS A 243 15.75 1.82 13.07
C CYS A 243 15.42 0.86 14.22
N THR A 244 14.84 1.40 15.30
CA THR A 244 14.36 0.60 16.43
C THR A 244 12.92 0.13 16.15
N PRO A 245 12.66 -1.19 16.09
CA PRO A 245 11.31 -1.73 15.93
C PRO A 245 10.34 -1.20 17.00
N GLY A 246 9.06 -1.07 16.63
CA GLY A 246 8.00 -0.49 17.48
C GLY A 246 7.83 1.03 17.34
N GLN A 247 8.73 1.72 16.64
CA GLN A 247 8.61 3.16 16.38
C GLN A 247 7.92 3.47 15.05
N THR A 248 7.11 4.53 15.02
CA THR A 248 6.54 5.06 13.78
C THR A 248 7.64 5.45 12.80
N GLY A 249 7.47 5.08 11.53
CA GLY A 249 8.45 5.29 10.47
C GLY A 249 9.58 4.26 10.44
N CYS A 250 9.58 3.26 11.34
CA CYS A 250 10.53 2.16 11.30
C CYS A 250 9.97 1.01 10.44
N TYR A 251 10.44 0.90 9.20
CA TYR A 251 9.96 -0.09 8.24
C TYR A 251 10.91 -1.27 8.05
N SER A 252 12.20 -1.11 8.38
CA SER A 252 13.23 -2.09 8.04
C SER A 252 13.06 -3.45 8.73
N TRP A 253 12.28 -3.52 9.82
CA TRP A 253 11.98 -4.78 10.51
C TRP A 253 11.08 -5.71 9.67
N ILE A 254 10.27 -5.16 8.74
CA ILE A 254 9.27 -5.92 7.99
C ILE A 254 9.94 -7.04 7.17
N TRP A 255 11.02 -6.71 6.48
CA TRP A 255 11.67 -7.56 5.47
C TRP A 255 12.34 -8.81 6.06
N PRO A 256 13.10 -8.74 7.18
CA PRO A 256 13.60 -9.94 7.84
C PRO A 256 12.52 -10.69 8.65
N THR A 257 11.43 -10.03 9.07
CA THR A 257 10.36 -10.68 9.83
C THR A 257 9.44 -11.52 8.95
N PHE A 258 9.16 -11.07 7.73
CA PHE A 258 8.34 -11.81 6.77
C PHE A 258 9.23 -12.22 5.59
N PRO A 259 9.83 -13.42 5.59
CA PRO A 259 10.48 -13.94 4.39
C PRO A 259 9.45 -14.27 3.31
N VAL A 260 9.87 -14.13 2.04
CA VAL A 260 9.03 -14.47 0.88
C VAL A 260 8.66 -15.95 0.84
N GLY A 261 7.46 -16.26 0.34
CA GLY A 261 7.06 -17.63 -0.04
C GLY A 261 6.19 -18.40 0.96
N SER A 262 5.88 -17.85 2.12
CA SER A 262 4.97 -18.48 3.10
C SER A 262 3.88 -17.52 3.60
N ASP A 263 2.86 -18.10 4.22
CA ASP A 263 1.92 -17.35 5.05
C ASP A 263 2.61 -16.99 6.38
N HIS A 264 2.19 -15.87 6.98
CA HIS A 264 2.77 -15.33 8.20
C HIS A 264 1.68 -14.96 9.20
N ASP A 265 1.89 -15.33 10.47
CA ASP A 265 1.08 -14.83 11.57
C ASP A 265 1.56 -13.43 11.97
N ILE A 266 0.70 -12.44 11.76
CA ILE A 266 1.01 -11.03 12.06
C ILE A 266 0.67 -10.63 13.50
N THR A 267 0.19 -11.55 14.34
CA THR A 267 -0.37 -11.25 15.67
C THR A 267 0.63 -10.54 16.58
N GLU A 268 1.85 -11.06 16.70
CA GLU A 268 2.87 -10.50 17.60
C GLU A 268 3.33 -9.11 17.15
N ALA A 269 3.60 -8.96 15.85
CA ALA A 269 3.93 -7.68 15.24
C ALA A 269 2.78 -6.67 15.45
N ALA A 270 1.54 -7.07 15.21
CA ALA A 270 0.38 -6.20 15.40
C ALA A 270 0.23 -5.72 16.85
N ARG A 271 0.48 -6.59 17.84
CA ARG A 271 0.49 -6.20 19.27
C ARG A 271 1.57 -5.17 19.57
N THR A 272 2.79 -5.42 19.09
CA THR A 272 3.94 -4.51 19.29
C THR A 272 3.65 -3.11 18.76
N PHE A 273 3.01 -3.01 17.58
CA PHE A 273 2.75 -1.75 16.91
C PHE A 273 1.33 -1.19 17.13
N GLN A 274 0.49 -1.82 17.96
CA GLN A 274 -0.92 -1.44 18.12
C GLN A 274 -1.10 0.05 18.51
N ARG A 275 -0.22 0.57 19.37
CA ARG A 275 -0.25 1.99 19.78
C ARG A 275 0.03 2.94 18.61
N ALA A 276 0.94 2.57 17.70
CA ALA A 276 1.30 3.38 16.55
C ALA A 276 0.27 3.24 15.41
N SER A 277 -0.22 2.03 15.17
CA SER A 277 -1.13 1.72 14.06
C SER A 277 -2.58 2.13 14.36
N GLY A 278 -2.98 2.10 15.62
CA GLY A 278 -4.38 2.27 16.05
C GLY A 278 -5.30 1.11 15.63
N ILE A 279 -4.74 -0.05 15.26
CA ILE A 279 -5.46 -1.22 14.76
C ILE A 279 -5.12 -2.43 15.65
N ALA A 280 -6.13 -3.14 16.16
CA ALA A 280 -5.93 -4.37 16.92
C ALA A 280 -5.50 -5.54 16.01
N PRO A 281 -4.82 -6.58 16.52
CA PRO A 281 -4.34 -7.68 15.69
C PRO A 281 -5.37 -8.32 14.76
N GLY A 282 -6.60 -8.54 15.25
CA GLY A 282 -7.68 -9.11 14.43
C GLY A 282 -8.27 -8.16 13.39
N ASP A 283 -8.00 -6.85 13.45
CA ASP A 283 -8.71 -5.87 12.62
C ASP A 283 -8.02 -5.60 11.28
N PHE A 284 -6.82 -6.14 11.05
CA PHE A 284 -6.09 -5.94 9.78
C PHE A 284 -6.84 -6.59 8.60
N PHE A 285 -7.12 -7.88 8.67
CA PHE A 285 -7.78 -8.62 7.59
C PHE A 285 -9.04 -9.35 8.07
N LYS A 286 -9.96 -8.61 8.71
CA LYS A 286 -11.28 -9.11 9.14
C LYS A 286 -11.21 -10.38 9.99
N GLY A 287 -10.28 -10.42 10.95
CA GLY A 287 -10.05 -11.54 11.86
C GLY A 287 -8.98 -12.53 11.39
N GLN A 288 -8.51 -12.43 10.15
CA GLN A 288 -7.39 -13.25 9.68
C GLN A 288 -6.07 -12.70 10.20
N THR A 289 -5.35 -13.51 10.99
CA THR A 289 -4.03 -13.17 11.53
C THR A 289 -2.91 -13.90 10.81
N THR A 290 -3.18 -15.09 10.27
CA THR A 290 -2.28 -15.76 9.33
C THR A 290 -2.64 -15.32 7.91
N VAL A 291 -1.73 -14.63 7.23
CA VAL A 291 -1.98 -14.04 5.91
C VAL A 291 -0.81 -14.27 4.95
N PRO A 292 -1.04 -14.24 3.63
CA PRO A 292 0.03 -14.36 2.65
C PRO A 292 1.13 -13.31 2.83
N TYR A 293 2.35 -13.67 2.43
CA TYR A 293 3.55 -12.81 2.48
C TYR A 293 3.31 -11.32 2.15
N TYR A 294 2.71 -10.99 1.00
CA TYR A 294 2.49 -9.59 0.63
C TYR A 294 1.43 -8.89 1.49
N ALA A 295 0.43 -9.62 1.97
CA ALA A 295 -0.55 -9.10 2.92
C ALA A 295 0.12 -8.80 4.28
N ALA A 296 1.03 -9.66 4.73
CA ALA A 296 1.83 -9.44 5.93
C ALA A 296 2.73 -8.20 5.79
N CYS A 297 3.42 -8.03 4.64
CA CYS A 297 4.20 -6.83 4.34
C CYS A 297 3.34 -5.55 4.34
N ALA A 298 2.19 -5.58 3.68
CA ALA A 298 1.25 -4.46 3.64
C ALA A 298 0.74 -4.09 5.04
N ALA A 299 0.45 -5.10 5.88
CA ALA A 299 0.08 -4.88 7.27
C ALA A 299 1.25 -4.29 8.07
N GLY A 300 2.48 -4.78 7.89
CA GLY A 300 3.70 -4.25 8.50
C GLY A 300 3.92 -2.76 8.17
N LEU A 301 3.70 -2.35 6.92
CA LEU A 301 3.77 -0.94 6.52
C LEU A 301 2.73 -0.09 7.25
N LYS A 302 1.49 -0.59 7.40
CA LYS A 302 0.45 0.10 8.18
C LYS A 302 0.81 0.14 9.68
N MET A 303 1.34 -0.94 10.23
CA MET A 303 1.80 -1.05 11.62
C MET A 303 2.86 -0.01 11.94
N ALA A 304 3.84 0.13 11.06
CA ALA A 304 4.92 1.10 11.15
C ALA A 304 4.48 2.55 10.84
N GLY A 305 3.21 2.79 10.50
CA GLY A 305 2.68 4.13 10.27
C GLY A 305 3.11 4.74 8.94
N TYR A 306 3.19 3.95 7.86
CA TYR A 306 3.43 4.48 6.51
C TYR A 306 2.31 5.44 6.05
N ALA A 307 1.06 5.11 6.38
CA ALA A 307 -0.10 5.93 6.02
C ALA A 307 -1.09 6.05 7.18
N THR A 308 -1.77 7.19 7.24
CA THR A 308 -2.83 7.48 8.22
C THR A 308 -4.10 6.69 7.95
N SER A 309 -4.41 6.41 6.67
CA SER A 309 -5.60 5.66 6.25
C SER A 309 -5.71 4.31 6.98
N LYS A 310 -6.90 4.02 7.53
CA LYS A 310 -7.17 2.77 8.26
C LYS A 310 -7.19 1.53 7.36
N THR A 311 -7.36 1.71 6.06
CA THR A 311 -7.52 0.64 5.07
C THR A 311 -6.32 0.55 4.12
N TYR A 312 -5.21 1.22 4.45
CA TYR A 312 -4.02 1.29 3.61
C TYR A 312 -3.45 -0.10 3.25
N HIS A 313 -3.29 -0.97 4.24
CA HIS A 313 -2.79 -2.33 4.04
C HIS A 313 -3.70 -3.17 3.14
N GLN A 314 -5.02 -2.99 3.25
CA GLN A 314 -6.00 -3.63 2.37
C GLN A 314 -5.87 -3.12 0.94
N LYS A 315 -5.74 -1.79 0.74
CA LYS A 315 -5.55 -1.19 -0.58
C LYS A 315 -4.29 -1.71 -1.27
N LEU A 316 -3.17 -1.77 -0.54
CA LEU A 316 -1.93 -2.33 -1.08
C LEU A 316 -2.07 -3.79 -1.46
N TRP A 317 -2.60 -4.62 -0.56
CA TRP A 317 -2.81 -6.04 -0.85
C TRP A 317 -3.71 -6.24 -2.08
N TYR A 318 -4.85 -5.56 -2.15
CA TYR A 318 -5.76 -5.68 -3.29
C TYR A 318 -5.16 -5.17 -4.60
N LEU A 319 -4.28 -4.16 -4.57
CA LEU A 319 -3.52 -3.75 -5.75
C LEU A 319 -2.55 -4.85 -6.20
N ILE A 320 -1.79 -5.44 -5.27
CA ILE A 320 -0.86 -6.52 -5.58
C ILE A 320 -1.58 -7.73 -6.17
N ASP A 321 -2.71 -8.11 -5.58
CA ASP A 321 -3.49 -9.27 -6.00
C ASP A 321 -4.23 -9.01 -7.32
N THR A 322 -4.89 -7.86 -7.46
CA THR A 322 -5.64 -7.50 -8.69
C THR A 322 -4.73 -7.39 -9.91
N TYR A 323 -3.56 -6.75 -9.75
CA TYR A 323 -2.61 -6.54 -10.85
C TYR A 323 -1.55 -7.64 -10.92
N GLU A 324 -1.70 -8.70 -10.13
CA GLU A 324 -0.81 -9.86 -10.09
C GLU A 324 0.67 -9.47 -10.00
N LEU A 325 0.98 -8.39 -9.27
CA LEU A 325 2.33 -7.80 -9.21
C LEU A 325 3.36 -8.77 -8.64
N TRP A 326 2.91 -9.72 -7.82
CA TRP A 326 3.73 -10.81 -7.30
C TRP A 326 4.39 -11.65 -8.40
N ARG A 327 3.87 -11.66 -9.64
CA ARG A 327 4.51 -12.35 -10.77
C ARG A 327 5.86 -11.74 -11.16
N LEU A 328 6.04 -10.44 -10.94
CA LEU A 328 7.31 -9.76 -11.16
C LEU A 328 8.35 -10.25 -10.14
N ASP A 329 7.95 -10.31 -8.87
CA ASP A 329 8.81 -10.79 -7.78
C ASP A 329 9.20 -12.26 -7.99
N VAL A 330 8.24 -13.12 -8.32
CA VAL A 330 8.49 -14.55 -8.62
C VAL A 330 9.43 -14.72 -9.80
N ALA A 331 9.24 -13.93 -10.87
CA ALA A 331 10.12 -13.99 -12.03
C ALA A 331 11.56 -13.69 -11.65
N LEU A 332 11.79 -12.68 -10.80
CA LEU A 332 13.13 -12.33 -10.35
C LEU A 332 13.74 -13.46 -9.54
N LEU A 333 13.01 -13.99 -8.57
CA LEU A 333 13.49 -15.08 -7.71
C LEU A 333 13.84 -16.34 -8.53
N LYS A 334 13.03 -16.67 -9.54
CA LYS A 334 13.30 -17.82 -10.43
C LYS A 334 14.48 -17.59 -11.37
N GLY A 335 14.60 -16.42 -11.97
CA GLY A 335 15.76 -16.10 -12.80
C GLY A 335 17.07 -16.16 -12.01
N MET A 336 17.01 -15.99 -10.69
CA MET A 336 18.17 -16.16 -9.81
C MET A 336 18.49 -17.62 -9.47
N GLU A 337 17.57 -18.56 -9.72
CA GLU A 337 17.79 -19.99 -9.55
C GLU A 337 18.48 -20.62 -10.76
N GLU A 338 18.15 -20.13 -11.96
CA GLU A 338 18.72 -20.53 -13.26
C GLU A 338 20.19 -20.09 -13.44
#